data_AF-A0A2D4FU20-F1
#
_entry.id   AF-A0A2D4FU20-F1
#
_cell.length_a   1.000
_cell.length_b   1.000
_cell.length_c   1.000
_cell.angle_alpha   90.00
_cell.angle_beta   90.00
_cell.angle_gamma   90.00
#
_symmetry.space_group_name_H-M   'P 1'
#
loop_
_entity.id
_entity.type
_entity.pdbx_description
1 polymer ?
#
loop_
_entity_poly.entity_id
_entity_poly.type
_entity_poly.pdbx_seq_one_letter_code
_entity_poly.pdbx_strand_id
1 'polypeptide(L)'
;MDFFELLSNHHLDSQSRWSKVKDKVETDPRYKAVDSSSQREDLFKQYIEKIAKNVDSEKEKELERQARIEASLREREREVQKARSEQTKEIDREREQHKREEAIQNFKALLSDMVRSSDVSWSDTRRTLRKDHRWESGSLLEREEKEKLFNEHIEALTKKKKEHFRQLLDETSSITLTSTWKEVKKIIKEDPRCIKFSSSDRKKQREFEEYIRDKYITAKADFRTLLKETKFITYRSKKLIQESDQHLKDIEKILQNDKRYLVLDCVPEERRKLIVSYVDDLDRRGPPPPPTASEPTRRTTK
;
A
#
# COMPACT_ATOMS: atom_id res chain seq x y z
N MET A 1 57.86 -6.13 -60.85
CA MET A 1 59.15 -6.67 -60.39
C MET A 1 59.70 -5.72 -59.35
N ASP A 2 59.23 -5.87 -58.11
CA ASP A 2 59.48 -4.92 -57.02
C ASP A 2 60.69 -5.38 -56.18
N PHE A 3 61.62 -4.45 -55.89
CA PHE A 3 62.79 -4.71 -55.05
C PHE A 3 62.39 -5.05 -53.60
N PHE A 4 61.26 -4.52 -53.11
CA PHE A 4 60.75 -4.86 -51.77
C PHE A 4 60.19 -6.29 -51.68
N GLU A 5 59.60 -6.80 -52.77
CA GLU A 5 59.10 -8.18 -52.86
C GLU A 5 60.26 -9.20 -52.82
N LEU A 6 61.39 -8.85 -53.45
CA LEU A 6 62.63 -9.60 -53.30
C LEU A 6 63.06 -9.64 -51.83
N LEU A 7 63.10 -8.50 -51.14
CA LEU A 7 63.49 -8.45 -49.73
C LEU A 7 62.55 -9.24 -48.81
N SER A 8 61.23 -9.27 -49.10
CA SER A 8 60.28 -10.06 -48.31
C SER A 8 60.48 -11.57 -48.38
N ASN A 9 61.09 -12.08 -49.45
CA ASN A 9 61.34 -13.52 -49.61
C ASN A 9 62.46 -14.04 -48.67
N HIS A 10 63.22 -13.14 -48.04
CA HIS A 10 64.43 -13.50 -47.27
C HIS A 10 64.28 -13.45 -45.74
N HIS A 11 63.06 -13.35 -45.20
CA HIS A 11 62.77 -13.39 -43.75
C HIS A 11 63.70 -12.47 -42.93
N LEU A 12 63.74 -11.19 -43.32
CA LEU A 12 64.58 -10.18 -42.69
C LEU A 12 63.94 -9.67 -41.39
N ASP A 13 64.78 -9.24 -40.45
CA ASP A 13 64.40 -8.61 -39.20
C ASP A 13 65.03 -7.21 -39.06
N SER A 14 64.68 -6.48 -38.01
CA SER A 14 65.19 -5.12 -37.76
C SER A 14 66.71 -5.06 -37.52
N GLN A 15 67.38 -6.20 -37.31
CA GLN A 15 68.82 -6.32 -37.05
C GLN A 15 69.61 -6.81 -38.27
N SER A 16 68.92 -7.10 -39.37
CA SER A 16 69.51 -7.64 -40.59
C SER A 16 70.47 -6.64 -41.23
N ARG A 17 71.65 -7.12 -41.64
CA ARG A 17 72.74 -6.28 -42.17
C ARG A 17 72.80 -6.39 -43.69
N TRP A 18 72.88 -5.23 -44.37
CA TRP A 18 72.89 -5.15 -45.83
C TRP A 18 73.94 -6.06 -46.47
N SER A 19 75.16 -6.11 -45.91
CA SER A 19 76.24 -6.95 -46.43
C SER A 19 75.85 -8.42 -46.54
N LYS A 20 75.17 -8.98 -45.53
CA LYS A 20 74.75 -10.39 -45.52
C LYS A 20 73.55 -10.68 -46.41
N VAL A 21 72.71 -9.66 -46.66
CA VAL A 21 71.50 -9.79 -47.48
C VAL A 21 71.88 -9.67 -48.94
N LYS A 22 72.75 -8.71 -49.29
CA LYS A 22 73.27 -8.49 -50.64
C LYS A 22 73.81 -9.78 -51.27
N ASP A 23 74.66 -10.51 -50.55
CA ASP A 23 75.28 -11.76 -51.04
C ASP A 23 74.24 -12.83 -51.43
N LYS A 24 73.03 -12.76 -50.87
CA LYS A 24 71.94 -13.71 -51.15
C LYS A 24 71.02 -13.28 -52.28
N VAL A 25 71.01 -12.00 -52.63
CA VAL A 25 70.05 -11.42 -53.59
C VAL A 25 70.70 -10.89 -54.87
N GLU A 26 72.03 -10.79 -54.92
CA GLU A 26 72.74 -10.13 -56.03
C GLU A 26 72.55 -10.77 -57.41
N THR A 27 72.18 -12.05 -57.45
CA THR A 27 71.92 -12.79 -58.69
C THR A 27 70.49 -12.61 -59.21
N ASP A 28 69.55 -12.10 -58.40
CA ASP A 28 68.12 -11.98 -58.76
C ASP A 28 67.91 -10.85 -59.80
N PRO A 29 67.11 -11.06 -60.86
CA PRO A 29 66.79 -10.02 -61.83
C PRO A 29 66.21 -8.74 -61.22
N ARG A 30 65.43 -8.84 -60.13
CA ARG A 30 64.84 -7.69 -59.41
C ARG A 30 65.90 -6.88 -58.65
N TYR A 31 67.00 -7.50 -58.23
CA TYR A 31 68.15 -6.80 -57.67
C TYR A 31 68.88 -5.98 -58.75
N LYS A 32 69.14 -6.61 -59.91
CA LYS A 32 69.83 -5.98 -61.04
C LYS A 32 69.03 -4.84 -61.67
N ALA A 33 67.70 -4.86 -61.57
CA ALA A 33 66.79 -3.83 -62.08
C ALA A 33 66.86 -2.47 -61.36
N VAL A 34 67.52 -2.39 -60.19
CA VAL A 34 67.80 -1.12 -59.52
C VAL A 34 69.25 -0.74 -59.85
N ASP A 35 69.50 0.31 -60.62
CA ASP A 35 70.83 0.55 -61.23
C ASP A 35 71.90 1.01 -60.24
N SER A 36 71.52 1.71 -59.16
CA SER A 36 72.46 2.26 -58.20
C SER A 36 72.64 1.39 -56.95
N SER A 37 73.89 1.11 -56.60
CA SER A 37 74.24 0.41 -55.35
C SER A 37 73.80 1.19 -54.10
N SER A 38 73.85 2.54 -54.13
CA SER A 38 73.38 3.35 -53.01
C SER A 38 71.85 3.25 -52.88
N GLN A 39 71.14 3.28 -54.00
CA GLN A 39 69.68 3.16 -54.03
C GLN A 39 69.20 1.80 -53.50
N ARG A 40 69.89 0.70 -53.82
CA ARG A 40 69.58 -0.63 -53.25
C ARG A 40 69.75 -0.67 -51.74
N GLU A 41 70.81 -0.06 -51.22
CA GLU A 41 71.05 0.02 -49.78
C GLU A 41 70.03 0.94 -49.07
N ASP A 42 69.64 2.05 -49.69
CA ASP A 42 68.61 2.95 -49.17
C ASP A 42 67.22 2.28 -49.15
N LEU A 43 66.88 1.53 -50.21
CA LEU A 43 65.66 0.73 -50.25
C LEU A 43 65.68 -0.39 -49.20
N PHE A 44 66.82 -1.02 -48.98
CA PHE A 44 67.01 -1.97 -47.89
C PHE A 44 66.81 -1.32 -46.52
N LYS A 45 67.44 -0.18 -46.25
CA LYS A 45 67.27 0.58 -44.99
C LYS A 45 65.81 0.95 -44.76
N GLN A 46 65.10 1.43 -45.79
CA GLN A 46 63.67 1.72 -45.73
C GLN A 46 62.84 0.47 -45.41
N TYR A 47 63.20 -0.69 -45.98
CA TYR A 47 62.51 -1.95 -45.70
C TYR A 47 62.71 -2.41 -44.26
N ILE A 48 63.95 -2.35 -43.75
CA ILE A 48 64.28 -2.67 -42.35
C ILE A 48 63.58 -1.70 -41.38
N GLU A 49 63.56 -0.40 -41.69
CA GLU A 49 62.83 0.60 -40.90
C GLU A 49 61.33 0.33 -40.90
N LYS A 50 60.75 -0.09 -42.03
CA LYS A 50 59.34 -0.49 -42.13
C LYS A 50 59.05 -1.73 -41.29
N ILE A 51 59.93 -2.74 -41.28
CA ILE A 51 59.82 -3.93 -40.41
C ILE A 51 59.85 -3.51 -38.93
N ALA A 52 60.81 -2.67 -38.53
CA ALA A 52 60.92 -2.20 -37.16
C ALA A 52 59.65 -1.44 -36.71
N LYS A 53 59.17 -0.49 -37.52
CA LYS A 53 57.93 0.25 -37.24
C LYS A 53 56.70 -0.67 -37.13
N ASN A 54 56.61 -1.69 -37.97
CA ASN A 54 55.51 -2.66 -37.89
C ASN A 54 55.57 -3.49 -36.60
N VAL A 55 56.76 -3.95 -36.18
CA VAL A 55 56.94 -4.69 -34.93
C VAL A 55 56.58 -3.83 -33.72
N ASP A 56 57.02 -2.58 -33.69
CA ASP A 56 56.69 -1.64 -32.62
C ASP A 56 55.18 -1.34 -32.58
N SER A 57 54.55 -1.13 -33.74
CA SER A 57 53.10 -0.91 -33.84
C SER A 57 52.28 -2.12 -33.39
N GLU A 58 52.69 -3.34 -33.77
CA GLU A 58 51.99 -4.56 -33.31
C GLU A 58 52.18 -4.78 -31.81
N LYS A 59 53.36 -4.46 -31.25
CA LYS A 59 53.60 -4.50 -29.81
C LYS A 59 52.74 -3.48 -29.05
N GLU A 60 52.57 -2.27 -29.58
CA GLU A 60 51.69 -1.26 -29.00
C GLU A 60 50.22 -1.69 -29.03
N LYS A 61 49.74 -2.24 -30.15
CA LYS A 61 48.38 -2.80 -30.25
C LYS A 61 48.15 -3.95 -29.28
N GLU A 62 49.15 -4.80 -29.08
CA GLU A 62 49.04 -5.91 -28.14
C GLU A 62 48.99 -5.42 -26.68
N LEU A 63 49.81 -4.42 -26.33
CA LEU A 63 49.74 -3.77 -25.02
C LEU A 63 48.39 -3.08 -24.80
N GLU A 64 47.83 -2.41 -25.81
CA GLU A 64 46.50 -1.79 -25.74
C GLU A 64 45.39 -2.84 -25.57
N ARG A 65 45.46 -3.95 -26.32
CA ARG A 65 44.53 -5.08 -26.15
C ARG A 65 44.60 -5.65 -24.74
N GLN A 66 45.82 -5.89 -24.23
CA GLN A 66 46.02 -6.42 -22.89
C GLN A 66 45.52 -5.46 -21.81
N ALA A 67 45.78 -4.16 -21.94
CA ALA A 67 45.30 -3.13 -21.03
C ALA A 67 43.76 -3.03 -21.06
N ARG A 68 43.13 -3.15 -22.23
CA ARG A 68 41.67 -3.17 -22.36
C ARG A 68 41.04 -4.40 -21.71
N ILE A 69 41.67 -5.57 -21.85
CA ILE A 69 41.23 -6.80 -21.20
C ILE A 69 41.38 -6.69 -19.68
N GLU A 70 42.52 -6.22 -19.18
CA GLU A 70 42.74 -6.00 -17.73
C GLU A 70 41.74 -4.98 -17.16
N ALA A 71 41.49 -3.88 -17.87
CA ALA A 71 40.51 -2.89 -17.46
C ALA A 71 39.10 -3.49 -17.37
N SER A 72 38.70 -4.27 -18.38
CA SER A 72 37.39 -4.95 -18.39
C SER A 72 37.26 -5.99 -17.28
N LEU A 73 38.30 -6.80 -17.02
CA LEU A 73 38.31 -7.76 -15.92
C LEU A 73 38.22 -7.06 -14.56
N ARG A 74 39.01 -6.01 -14.35
CA ARG A 74 39.00 -5.23 -13.11
C ARG A 74 37.67 -4.52 -12.90
N GLU A 75 37.03 -4.01 -13.95
CA GLU A 75 35.69 -3.43 -13.87
C GLU A 75 34.64 -4.48 -13.50
N ARG A 76 34.65 -5.63 -14.17
CA ARG A 76 33.75 -6.74 -13.87
C ARG A 76 33.93 -7.27 -12.44
N GLU A 77 35.16 -7.39 -11.94
CA GLU A 77 35.42 -7.78 -10.56
C GLU A 77 34.84 -6.78 -9.56
N ARG A 78 34.97 -5.47 -9.82
CA ARG A 78 34.36 -4.42 -8.99
C ARG A 78 32.84 -4.51 -8.99
N GLU A 79 32.22 -4.74 -10.14
CA GLU A 79 30.77 -4.90 -10.25
C GLU A 79 30.29 -6.13 -9.47
N VAL A 80 30.96 -7.27 -9.61
CA VAL A 80 30.64 -8.49 -8.84
C VAL A 80 30.80 -8.26 -7.34
N GLN A 81 31.87 -7.58 -6.92
CA GLN A 81 32.09 -7.27 -5.51
C GLN A 81 31.02 -6.32 -4.96
N LYS A 82 30.63 -5.30 -5.73
CA LYS A 82 29.54 -4.37 -5.37
C LYS A 82 28.21 -5.11 -5.24
N ALA A 83 27.86 -5.93 -6.24
CA ALA A 83 26.62 -6.72 -6.23
C ALA A 83 26.57 -7.69 -5.04
N ARG A 84 27.68 -8.37 -4.73
CA ARG A 84 27.78 -9.24 -3.54
C ARG A 84 27.60 -8.47 -2.22
N SER A 85 28.21 -7.28 -2.12
CA SER A 85 28.04 -6.41 -0.96
C SER A 85 26.59 -5.96 -0.80
N GLU A 86 25.95 -5.54 -1.89
CA GLU A 86 24.55 -5.12 -1.89
C GLU A 86 23.61 -6.27 -1.49
N GLN A 87 23.80 -7.44 -2.09
CA GLN A 87 23.04 -8.64 -1.74
C GLN A 87 23.22 -9.03 -0.27
N THR A 88 24.44 -8.97 0.26
CA THR A 88 24.70 -9.29 1.67
C THR A 88 23.96 -8.31 2.60
N LYS A 89 24.01 -7.00 2.30
CA LYS A 89 23.28 -5.96 3.05
C LYS A 89 21.77 -6.11 2.95
N GLU A 90 21.25 -6.58 1.83
CA GLU A 90 19.82 -6.87 1.67
C GLU A 90 19.39 -8.05 2.53
N ILE A 91 20.13 -9.16 2.47
CA ILE A 91 19.88 -10.35 3.31
C ILE A 91 19.93 -9.99 4.81
N ASP A 92 20.91 -9.18 5.23
CA ASP A 92 21.02 -8.80 6.64
C ASP A 92 19.88 -7.89 7.09
N ARG A 93 19.42 -6.96 6.23
CA ARG A 93 18.22 -6.14 6.50
C ARG A 93 16.96 -7.00 6.61
N GLU A 94 16.76 -7.96 5.71
CA GLU A 94 15.62 -8.88 5.76
C GLU A 94 15.63 -9.72 7.05
N ARG A 95 16.80 -10.22 7.46
CA ARG A 95 16.97 -10.97 8.71
C ARG A 95 16.63 -10.13 9.93
N GLU A 96 17.10 -8.89 9.99
CA GLU A 96 16.80 -7.96 11.09
C GLU A 96 15.30 -7.62 11.14
N GLN A 97 14.69 -7.39 9.98
CA GLN A 97 13.25 -7.16 9.87
C GLN A 97 12.47 -8.37 10.38
N HIS A 98 12.79 -9.59 9.96
CA HIS A 98 12.11 -10.79 10.44
C HIS A 98 12.23 -10.99 11.94
N LYS A 99 13.41 -10.75 12.53
CA LYS A 99 13.59 -10.80 14.00
C LYS A 99 12.71 -9.76 14.70
N ARG A 100 12.58 -8.57 14.13
CA ARG A 100 11.72 -7.51 14.67
C ARG A 100 10.24 -7.89 14.56
N GLU A 101 9.81 -8.41 13.42
CA GLU A 101 8.44 -8.89 13.21
C GLU A 101 8.09 -10.01 14.18
N GLU A 102 9.00 -10.97 14.39
CA GLU A 102 8.85 -12.02 15.39
C GLU A 102 8.68 -11.45 16.80
N ALA A 103 9.51 -10.47 17.20
CA ALA A 103 9.36 -9.79 18.48
C ALA A 103 7.98 -9.10 18.63
N ILE A 104 7.46 -8.48 17.56
CA ILE A 104 6.12 -7.89 17.53
C ILE A 104 5.05 -8.97 17.73
N GLN A 105 5.14 -10.10 17.02
CA GLN A 105 4.16 -11.18 17.13
C GLN A 105 4.18 -11.83 18.51
N ASN A 106 5.36 -12.08 19.06
CA ASN A 106 5.53 -12.60 20.42
C ASN A 106 4.91 -11.65 21.45
N PHE A 107 5.12 -10.34 21.30
CA PHE A 107 4.51 -9.35 22.18
C PHE A 107 2.98 -9.29 22.05
N LYS A 108 2.45 -9.34 20.82
CA LYS A 108 0.99 -9.42 20.57
C LYS A 108 0.36 -10.68 21.15
N ALA A 109 1.04 -11.83 21.07
CA ALA A 109 0.60 -13.07 21.69
C ALA A 109 0.56 -12.96 23.22
N LEU A 110 1.62 -12.39 23.83
CA LEU A 110 1.66 -12.11 25.26
C LEU A 110 0.50 -11.20 25.70
N LEU A 111 0.23 -10.13 24.94
CA LEU A 111 -0.92 -9.25 25.19
C LEU A 111 -2.25 -9.99 25.10
N SER A 112 -2.41 -10.87 24.10
CA SER A 112 -3.64 -11.64 23.92
C SER A 112 -3.93 -12.58 25.10
N ASP A 113 -2.89 -13.18 25.67
CA ASP A 113 -3.02 -14.11 26.80
C ASP A 113 -3.28 -13.38 28.12
N MET A 114 -2.50 -12.32 28.38
CA MET A 114 -2.46 -11.63 29.67
C MET A 114 -3.45 -10.48 29.78
N VAL A 115 -3.87 -9.89 28.67
CA VAL A 115 -4.73 -8.68 28.62
C VAL A 115 -6.06 -9.04 27.97
N ARG A 116 -7.04 -9.40 28.80
CA ARG A 116 -8.41 -9.75 28.37
C ARG A 116 -9.44 -8.65 28.64
N SER A 117 -9.03 -7.63 29.40
CA SER A 117 -9.86 -6.46 29.69
C SER A 117 -9.36 -5.25 28.90
N SER A 118 -10.27 -4.43 28.39
CA SER A 118 -9.96 -3.16 27.73
C SER A 118 -9.93 -1.98 28.73
N ASP A 119 -10.25 -2.22 30.01
CA ASP A 119 -10.28 -1.20 31.06
C ASP A 119 -8.96 -1.08 31.83
N VAL A 120 -7.89 -1.72 31.37
CA VAL A 120 -6.58 -1.68 32.04
C VAL A 120 -5.70 -0.57 31.44
N SER A 121 -4.83 0.01 32.28
CA SER A 121 -3.85 0.99 31.83
C SER A 121 -2.57 0.31 31.33
N TRP A 122 -1.80 1.00 30.49
CA TRP A 122 -0.47 0.55 30.09
C TRP A 122 0.45 0.38 31.29
N SER A 123 0.41 1.31 32.25
CA SER A 123 1.27 1.29 33.44
C SER A 123 1.08 0.01 34.27
N ASP A 124 -0.17 -0.36 34.55
CA ASP A 124 -0.51 -1.54 35.34
C ASP A 124 -0.26 -2.84 34.57
N THR A 125 -0.60 -2.83 33.28
CA THR A 125 -0.37 -3.97 32.40
C THR A 125 1.11 -4.26 32.29
N ARG A 126 1.94 -3.25 31.98
CA ARG A 126 3.40 -3.38 31.86
C ARG A 126 4.04 -3.91 33.14
N ARG A 127 3.57 -3.51 34.32
CA ARG A 127 4.05 -4.05 35.61
C ARG A 127 3.80 -5.55 35.72
N THR A 128 2.68 -6.02 35.21
CA THR A 128 2.30 -7.43 35.19
C THR A 128 3.09 -8.20 34.14
N LEU A 129 3.17 -7.66 32.92
CA LEU A 129 3.87 -8.30 31.80
C LEU A 129 5.36 -8.50 32.07
N ARG A 130 6.04 -7.56 32.76
CA ARG A 130 7.46 -7.68 33.12
C ARG A 130 7.81 -8.88 34.00
N LYS A 131 6.83 -9.49 34.65
CA LYS A 131 7.02 -10.70 35.46
C LYS A 131 6.88 -11.98 34.64
N ASP A 132 6.33 -11.89 33.42
CA ASP A 132 6.17 -13.02 32.51
C ASP A 132 7.50 -13.28 31.79
N HIS A 133 7.92 -14.55 31.72
CA HIS A 133 9.19 -14.95 31.11
C HIS A 133 9.28 -14.57 29.62
N ARG A 134 8.14 -14.38 28.94
CA ARG A 134 8.05 -14.01 27.52
C ARG A 134 8.27 -12.52 27.29
N TRP A 135 8.33 -11.69 28.33
CA TRP A 135 8.59 -10.26 28.20
C TRP A 135 9.91 -9.97 27.45
N GLU A 136 10.93 -10.79 27.71
CA GLU A 136 12.25 -10.68 27.07
C GLU A 136 12.24 -11.06 25.59
N SER A 137 11.25 -11.85 25.13
CA SER A 137 11.07 -12.16 23.71
C SER A 137 10.70 -10.93 22.87
N GLY A 138 10.26 -9.86 23.52
CA GLY A 138 10.04 -8.55 22.90
C GLY A 138 11.17 -7.55 23.16
N SER A 139 12.37 -7.99 23.55
CA SER A 139 13.50 -7.09 23.90
C SER A 139 13.95 -6.18 22.76
N LEU A 140 13.75 -6.59 21.50
CA LEU A 140 14.02 -5.79 20.29
C LEU A 140 13.06 -4.61 20.08
N LEU A 141 11.97 -4.54 20.86
CA LEU A 141 10.98 -3.47 20.76
C LEU A 141 11.23 -2.41 21.82
N GLU A 142 11.22 -1.15 21.38
CA GLU A 142 11.34 -0.01 22.28
C GLU A 142 10.09 0.15 23.15
N ARG A 143 10.22 0.90 24.23
CA ARG A 143 9.13 1.11 25.20
C ARG A 143 7.89 1.71 24.54
N GLU A 144 8.07 2.70 23.68
CA GLU A 144 7.02 3.43 22.97
C GLU A 144 6.29 2.51 21.98
N GLU A 145 7.01 1.59 21.35
CA GLU A 145 6.42 0.62 20.42
C GLU A 145 5.60 -0.43 21.15
N LYS A 146 6.08 -0.92 22.30
CA LYS A 146 5.29 -1.82 23.15
C LYS A 146 4.00 -1.14 23.64
N GLU A 147 4.07 0.14 24.01
CA GLU A 147 2.89 0.91 24.40
C GLU A 147 1.92 1.10 23.22
N LYS A 148 2.42 1.38 22.02
CA LYS A 148 1.60 1.46 20.81
C LYS A 148 0.88 0.13 20.53
N LEU A 149 1.60 -0.98 20.55
CA LEU A 149 1.03 -2.32 20.34
C LEU A 149 -0.01 -2.67 21.42
N PHE A 150 0.22 -2.25 22.66
CA PHE A 150 -0.76 -2.38 23.73
C PHE A 150 -2.04 -1.56 23.44
N ASN A 151 -1.91 -0.30 23.04
CA ASN A 151 -3.07 0.54 22.72
C ASN A 151 -3.87 -0.02 21.54
N GLU A 152 -3.19 -0.47 20.48
CA GLU A 152 -3.83 -1.16 19.35
C GLU A 152 -4.61 -2.42 19.81
N HIS A 153 -4.03 -3.20 20.73
CA HIS A 153 -4.70 -4.37 21.32
C HIS A 153 -5.94 -3.98 22.14
N ILE A 154 -5.85 -2.92 22.96
CA ILE A 154 -6.97 -2.42 23.75
C ILE A 154 -8.10 -1.89 22.85
N GLU A 155 -7.77 -1.20 21.76
CA GLU A 155 -8.74 -0.74 20.77
C GLU A 155 -9.44 -1.92 20.09
N ALA A 156 -8.68 -2.93 19.65
CA ALA A 156 -9.22 -4.15 19.05
C ALA A 156 -10.15 -4.91 20.02
N LEU A 157 -9.75 -5.05 21.28
CA LEU A 157 -10.59 -5.63 22.33
C LEU A 157 -11.85 -4.82 22.57
N THR A 158 -11.75 -3.50 22.63
CA THR A 158 -12.88 -2.59 22.84
C THR A 158 -13.89 -2.72 21.71
N LYS A 159 -13.40 -2.72 20.46
CA LYS A 159 -14.24 -2.91 19.26
C LYS A 159 -14.95 -4.25 19.30
N LYS A 160 -14.21 -5.36 19.51
CA LYS A 160 -14.79 -6.70 19.58
C LYS A 160 -15.84 -6.78 20.69
N LYS A 161 -15.56 -6.26 21.88
CA LYS A 161 -16.52 -6.26 23.00
C LYS A 161 -17.75 -5.43 22.71
N LYS A 162 -17.60 -4.26 22.07
CA LYS A 162 -18.71 -3.41 21.63
C LYS A 162 -19.62 -4.15 20.65
N GLU A 163 -19.06 -4.87 19.69
CA GLU A 163 -19.84 -5.70 18.76
C GLU A 163 -20.66 -6.77 19.49
N HIS A 164 -20.05 -7.53 20.42
CA HIS A 164 -20.76 -8.54 21.19
C HIS A 164 -21.83 -7.93 22.12
N PHE A 165 -21.55 -6.78 22.71
CA PHE A 165 -22.52 -6.07 23.53
C PHE A 165 -23.71 -5.58 22.70
N ARG A 166 -23.49 -5.04 21.49
CA ARG A 166 -24.57 -4.65 20.59
C ARG A 166 -25.37 -5.83 20.07
N GLN A 167 -24.74 -6.97 19.80
CA GLN A 167 -25.45 -8.22 19.46
C GLN A 167 -26.41 -8.65 20.58
N LEU A 168 -25.94 -8.60 21.83
CA LEU A 168 -26.80 -8.85 22.99
C LEU A 168 -27.99 -7.88 23.04
N LEU A 169 -27.77 -6.59 22.78
CA LEU A 169 -28.85 -5.61 22.72
C LEU A 169 -29.84 -5.92 21.59
N ASP A 170 -29.36 -6.31 20.42
CA ASP A 170 -30.21 -6.70 19.28
C ASP A 170 -31.05 -7.95 19.56
N GLU A 171 -30.52 -8.91 20.33
CA GLU A 171 -31.23 -10.12 20.77
C GLU A 171 -32.25 -9.84 21.90
N THR A 172 -32.16 -8.68 22.56
CA THR A 172 -33.04 -8.32 23.68
C THR A 172 -34.34 -7.70 23.16
N SER A 173 -35.34 -8.55 22.91
CA SER A 173 -36.62 -8.16 22.28
C SER A 173 -37.44 -7.08 23.00
N SER A 174 -37.23 -6.88 24.31
CA SER A 174 -37.92 -5.84 25.07
C SER A 174 -37.36 -4.44 24.85
N ILE A 175 -36.24 -4.28 24.12
CA ILE A 175 -35.65 -2.97 23.84
C ILE A 175 -36.44 -2.25 22.74
N THR A 176 -36.82 -1.02 23.06
CA THR A 176 -37.47 -0.04 22.17
C THR A 176 -36.62 1.21 22.04
N LEU A 177 -36.97 2.12 21.12
CA LEU A 177 -36.25 3.39 20.92
C LEU A 177 -36.35 4.37 22.12
N THR A 178 -37.22 4.09 23.09
CA THR A 178 -37.42 4.89 24.30
C THR A 178 -36.95 4.18 25.57
N SER A 179 -36.37 2.99 25.43
CA SER A 179 -35.89 2.20 26.57
C SER A 179 -34.76 2.90 27.32
N THR A 180 -34.76 2.81 28.64
CA THR A 180 -33.70 3.38 29.48
C THR A 180 -32.64 2.35 29.84
N TRP A 181 -31.41 2.82 30.10
CA TRP A 181 -30.33 1.93 30.54
C TRP A 181 -30.69 1.15 31.81
N LYS A 182 -31.41 1.78 32.76
CA LYS A 182 -31.78 1.15 34.04
C LYS A 182 -32.69 -0.06 33.85
N GLU A 183 -33.60 -0.02 32.87
CA GLU A 183 -34.51 -1.13 32.57
C GLU A 183 -33.76 -2.25 31.87
N VAL A 184 -33.05 -1.92 30.80
CA VAL A 184 -32.30 -2.89 29.99
C VAL A 184 -31.22 -3.59 30.81
N LYS A 185 -30.50 -2.85 31.66
CA LYS A 185 -29.48 -3.40 32.56
C LYS A 185 -30.02 -4.52 33.45
N LYS A 186 -31.25 -4.42 33.95
CA LYS A 186 -31.83 -5.47 34.82
C LYS A 186 -32.00 -6.80 34.10
N ILE A 187 -32.19 -6.75 32.78
CA ILE A 187 -32.40 -7.91 31.91
C ILE A 187 -31.04 -8.52 31.52
N ILE A 188 -30.09 -7.67 31.12
CA ILE A 188 -28.83 -8.13 30.51
C ILE A 188 -27.65 -8.28 31.49
N LYS A 189 -27.81 -7.88 32.76
CA LYS A 189 -26.70 -7.82 33.74
C LYS A 189 -25.97 -9.14 33.97
N GLU A 190 -26.66 -10.28 33.84
CA GLU A 190 -26.08 -11.62 34.05
C GLU A 190 -25.44 -12.17 32.75
N ASP A 191 -25.67 -11.55 31.59
CA ASP A 191 -25.11 -12.03 30.33
C ASP A 191 -23.58 -11.79 30.28
N PRO A 192 -22.78 -12.82 29.92
CA PRO A 192 -21.32 -12.68 29.86
C PRO A 192 -20.82 -11.56 28.95
N ARG A 193 -21.53 -11.23 27.86
CA ARG A 193 -21.17 -10.14 26.94
C ARG A 193 -21.35 -8.78 27.62
N CYS A 194 -22.37 -8.60 28.46
CA CYS A 194 -22.55 -7.40 29.28
C CYS A 194 -21.51 -7.30 30.40
N ILE A 195 -21.21 -8.41 31.09
CA ILE A 195 -20.21 -8.45 32.16
C ILE A 195 -18.81 -8.15 31.60
N LYS A 196 -18.43 -8.81 30.48
CA LYS A 196 -17.09 -8.70 29.88
C LYS A 196 -16.87 -7.42 29.08
N PHE A 197 -17.92 -6.70 28.70
CA PHE A 197 -17.81 -5.46 27.91
C PHE A 197 -16.96 -4.41 28.63
N SER A 198 -17.31 -4.10 29.88
CA SER A 198 -16.56 -3.18 30.74
C SER A 198 -16.91 -3.41 32.20
N SER A 199 -15.99 -3.09 33.12
CA SER A 199 -16.30 -2.99 34.55
C SER A 199 -17.06 -1.70 34.89
N SER A 200 -17.00 -0.69 34.03
CA SER A 200 -17.64 0.61 34.24
C SER A 200 -19.09 0.62 33.78
N ASP A 201 -20.02 0.77 34.71
CA ASP A 201 -21.45 0.92 34.39
C ASP A 201 -21.71 2.17 33.54
N ARG A 202 -20.95 3.25 33.76
CA ARG A 202 -21.04 4.48 32.97
C ARG A 202 -20.64 4.26 31.50
N LYS A 203 -19.64 3.42 31.23
CA LYS A 203 -19.27 3.04 29.86
C LYS A 203 -20.36 2.20 29.20
N LYS A 204 -20.96 1.25 29.93
CA LYS A 204 -22.11 0.47 29.45
C LYS A 204 -23.30 1.35 29.10
N GLN A 205 -23.65 2.27 30.00
CA GLN A 205 -24.73 3.24 29.78
C GLN A 205 -24.49 4.08 28.52
N ARG A 206 -23.28 4.65 28.38
CA ARG A 206 -22.93 5.49 27.23
C ARG A 206 -23.03 4.71 25.91
N GLU A 207 -22.54 3.47 25.89
CA GLU A 207 -22.64 2.63 24.70
C GLU A 207 -24.10 2.28 24.37
N PHE A 208 -24.92 2.00 25.38
CA PHE A 208 -26.35 1.78 25.20
C PHE A 208 -27.06 3.02 24.62
N GLU A 209 -26.77 4.21 25.15
CA GLU A 209 -27.33 5.48 24.63
C GLU A 209 -26.87 5.75 23.19
N GLU A 210 -25.63 5.39 22.84
CA GLU A 210 -25.14 5.43 21.46
C GLU A 210 -25.88 4.43 20.57
N TYR A 211 -26.06 3.19 21.03
CA TYR A 211 -26.83 2.16 20.34
C TYR A 211 -28.27 2.60 20.05
N ILE A 212 -28.98 3.16 21.04
CA ILE A 212 -30.35 3.66 20.85
C ILE A 212 -30.39 4.82 19.85
N ARG A 213 -29.42 5.74 19.92
CA ARG A 213 -29.30 6.83 18.93
C ARG A 213 -29.08 6.28 17.52
N ASP A 214 -28.19 5.31 17.35
CA ASP A 214 -27.93 4.68 16.05
C ASP A 214 -29.20 4.00 15.51
N LYS A 215 -29.90 3.23 16.35
CA LYS A 215 -31.20 2.62 15.99
C LYS A 215 -32.24 3.67 15.60
N TYR A 216 -32.29 4.79 16.31
CA TYR A 216 -33.21 5.89 16.00
C TYR A 216 -32.90 6.53 14.65
N ILE A 217 -31.62 6.73 14.34
CA ILE A 217 -31.16 7.27 13.05
C ILE A 217 -31.55 6.31 11.92
N THR A 218 -31.27 5.01 12.06
CA THR A 218 -31.64 3.98 11.08
C THR A 218 -33.16 3.92 10.90
N ALA A 219 -33.95 3.86 11.97
CA ALA A 219 -35.40 3.84 11.91
C ALA A 219 -35.97 5.07 11.17
N LYS A 220 -35.42 6.27 11.45
CA LYS A 220 -35.80 7.49 10.73
C LYS A 220 -35.41 7.45 9.25
N ALA A 221 -34.25 6.89 8.91
CA ALA A 221 -33.82 6.76 7.52
C ALA A 221 -34.72 5.80 6.75
N ASP A 222 -35.00 4.63 7.32
CA ASP A 222 -35.87 3.61 6.75
C ASP A 222 -37.30 4.13 6.57
N PHE A 223 -37.82 4.84 7.59
CA PHE A 223 -39.14 5.46 7.50
C PHE A 223 -39.22 6.52 6.39
N ARG A 224 -38.17 7.34 6.21
CA ARG A 224 -38.12 8.28 5.08
C ARG A 224 -38.10 7.57 3.74
N THR A 225 -37.46 6.40 3.65
CA THR A 225 -37.48 5.57 2.44
C THR A 225 -38.89 5.05 2.16
N LEU A 226 -39.60 4.56 3.17
CA LEU A 226 -41.02 4.17 3.07
C LEU A 226 -41.90 5.33 2.56
N LEU A 227 -41.73 6.54 3.08
CA LEU A 227 -42.48 7.71 2.63
C LEU A 227 -42.24 8.04 1.14
N LYS A 228 -41.01 7.83 0.64
CA LYS A 228 -40.66 8.00 -0.78
C LYS A 228 -41.27 6.91 -1.68
N GLU A 229 -41.38 5.69 -1.17
CA GLU A 229 -41.99 4.55 -1.86
C GLU A 229 -43.52 4.70 -1.94
N THR A 230 -44.12 5.37 -0.96
CA THR A 230 -45.59 5.54 -0.85
C THR A 230 -46.12 6.59 -1.81
N LYS A 231 -46.48 6.15 -3.03
CA LYS A 231 -46.96 7.03 -4.12
C LYS A 231 -48.26 7.78 -3.83
N PHE A 232 -49.02 7.33 -2.84
CA PHE A 232 -50.20 8.05 -2.35
C PHE A 232 -49.86 9.44 -1.78
N ILE A 233 -48.65 9.60 -1.25
CA ILE A 233 -48.15 10.89 -0.76
C ILE A 233 -47.57 11.67 -1.94
N THR A 234 -48.16 12.82 -2.23
CA THR A 234 -47.85 13.68 -3.38
C THR A 234 -47.68 15.14 -2.97
N TYR A 235 -47.20 16.00 -3.88
CA TYR A 235 -47.09 17.45 -3.65
C TYR A 235 -48.43 18.12 -3.27
N ARG A 236 -49.58 17.52 -3.61
CA ARG A 236 -50.91 18.04 -3.22
C ARG A 236 -51.33 17.62 -1.81
N SER A 237 -50.62 16.67 -1.20
CA SER A 237 -51.02 16.09 0.10
C SER A 237 -51.08 17.13 1.21
N LYS A 238 -50.25 18.18 1.16
CA LYS A 238 -50.32 19.26 2.14
C LYS A 238 -51.64 19.99 2.10
N LYS A 239 -52.09 20.38 0.91
CA LYS A 239 -53.37 21.06 0.72
C LYS A 239 -54.54 20.18 1.17
N LEU A 240 -54.49 18.89 0.82
CA LEU A 240 -55.51 17.91 1.24
C LEU A 240 -55.58 17.76 2.77
N ILE A 241 -54.44 17.76 3.47
CA ILE A 241 -54.39 17.68 4.94
C ILE A 241 -54.93 18.97 5.58
N GLN A 242 -54.69 20.14 4.98
CA GLN A 242 -55.22 21.41 5.45
C GLN A 242 -56.75 21.51 5.29
N GLU A 243 -57.28 20.92 4.22
CA GLU A 243 -58.72 20.87 3.95
C GLU A 243 -59.43 19.83 4.84
N SER A 244 -58.80 18.68 5.09
CA SER A 244 -59.37 17.63 5.94
C SER A 244 -58.29 16.73 6.54
N ASP A 245 -58.40 16.44 7.84
CA ASP A 245 -57.55 15.49 8.54
C ASP A 245 -57.69 14.04 8.02
N GLN A 246 -58.70 13.77 7.18
CA GLN A 246 -58.90 12.45 6.58
C GLN A 246 -57.71 12.00 5.72
N HIS A 247 -57.06 12.90 4.97
CA HIS A 247 -55.92 12.52 4.11
C HIS A 247 -54.74 12.02 4.94
N LEU A 248 -54.50 12.62 6.12
CA LEU A 248 -53.44 12.16 7.02
C LEU A 248 -53.76 10.77 7.60
N LYS A 249 -55.01 10.54 7.98
CA LYS A 249 -55.47 9.21 8.46
C LYS A 249 -55.33 8.13 7.38
N ASP A 250 -55.63 8.47 6.13
CA ASP A 250 -55.50 7.54 5.01
C ASP A 250 -54.02 7.21 4.73
N ILE A 251 -53.13 8.20 4.82
CA ILE A 251 -51.68 7.96 4.77
C ILE A 251 -51.26 7.03 5.90
N GLU A 252 -51.64 7.30 7.15
CA GLU A 252 -51.30 6.45 8.30
C GLU A 252 -51.83 5.02 8.10
N LYS A 253 -53.04 4.86 7.59
CA LYS A 253 -53.66 3.56 7.30
C LYS A 253 -52.92 2.76 6.22
N ILE A 254 -52.35 3.43 5.21
CA ILE A 254 -51.53 2.77 4.18
C ILE A 254 -50.21 2.29 4.79
N LEU A 255 -49.61 3.08 5.67
CA LEU A 255 -48.29 2.81 6.24
C LEU A 255 -48.33 1.81 7.41
N GLN A 256 -49.47 1.65 8.09
CA GLN A 256 -49.58 0.97 9.39
C GLN A 256 -49.09 -0.49 9.43
N ASN A 257 -49.05 -1.17 8.28
CA ASN A 257 -48.60 -2.57 8.20
C ASN A 257 -47.12 -2.71 7.81
N ASP A 258 -46.43 -1.62 7.44
CA ASP A 258 -45.02 -1.67 7.09
C ASP A 258 -44.16 -1.73 8.35
N LYS A 259 -43.19 -2.65 8.37
CA LYS A 259 -42.29 -2.83 9.52
C LYS A 259 -41.58 -1.53 9.93
N ARG A 260 -41.21 -0.68 8.97
CA ARG A 260 -40.52 0.60 9.20
C ARG A 260 -41.43 1.63 9.87
N TYR A 261 -42.75 1.53 9.67
CA TYR A 261 -43.74 2.32 10.39
C TYR A 261 -43.89 1.83 11.84
N LEU A 262 -43.97 0.51 12.03
CA LEU A 262 -44.15 -0.14 13.34
C LEU A 262 -42.95 0.07 14.28
N VAL A 263 -41.72 0.11 13.76
CA VAL A 263 -40.52 0.41 14.58
C VAL A 263 -40.63 1.76 15.31
N LEU A 264 -41.39 2.71 14.78
CA LEU A 264 -41.62 4.03 15.39
C LEU A 264 -42.88 4.09 16.28
N ASP A 265 -43.55 2.97 16.56
CA ASP A 265 -44.76 2.95 17.42
C ASP A 265 -44.52 3.48 18.84
N CYS A 266 -43.30 3.32 19.36
CA CYS A 266 -42.92 3.87 20.66
C CYS A 266 -42.74 5.39 20.66
N VAL A 267 -42.78 6.05 19.50
CA VAL A 267 -42.61 7.51 19.32
C VAL A 267 -43.60 8.07 18.28
N PRO A 268 -44.92 7.97 18.52
CA PRO A 268 -45.95 8.32 17.53
C PRO A 268 -45.90 9.79 17.08
N GLU A 269 -45.57 10.71 18.00
CA GLU A 269 -45.43 12.13 17.70
C GLU A 269 -44.28 12.42 16.73
N GLU A 270 -43.14 11.77 16.93
CA GLU A 270 -41.99 11.92 16.02
C GLU A 270 -42.27 11.28 14.66
N ARG A 271 -43.01 10.16 14.63
CA ARG A 271 -43.48 9.56 13.38
C ARG A 271 -44.39 10.52 12.60
N ARG A 272 -45.39 11.11 13.27
CA ARG A 272 -46.29 12.10 12.67
C ARG A 272 -45.51 13.31 12.15
N LYS A 273 -44.57 13.81 12.93
CA LYS A 273 -43.68 14.91 12.52
C LYS A 273 -42.85 14.58 11.28
N LEU A 274 -42.38 13.35 11.12
CA LEU A 274 -41.68 12.91 9.91
C LEU A 274 -42.60 12.89 8.68
N ILE A 275 -43.85 12.43 8.83
CA ILE A 275 -44.85 12.45 7.75
C ILE A 275 -45.12 13.90 7.32
N VAL A 276 -45.43 14.78 8.28
CA VAL A 276 -45.72 16.20 8.01
C VAL A 276 -44.51 16.88 7.36
N SER A 277 -43.31 16.69 7.88
CA SER A 277 -42.08 17.25 7.30
C SER A 277 -41.86 16.78 5.86
N TYR A 278 -42.13 15.51 5.56
CA TYR A 278 -41.99 14.99 4.20
C TYR A 278 -43.05 15.57 3.24
N VAL A 279 -44.29 15.71 3.70
CA VAL A 279 -45.37 16.36 2.94
C VAL A 279 -45.03 17.83 2.66
N ASP A 280 -44.50 18.56 3.64
CA ASP A 280 -44.03 19.94 3.46
C ASP A 280 -42.90 20.05 2.43
N ASP A 281 -41.96 19.10 2.45
CA ASP A 281 -40.86 19.06 1.47
C ASP A 281 -41.37 18.77 0.05
N LEU A 282 -42.39 17.92 -0.11
CA LEU A 282 -43.00 17.66 -1.41
C LEU A 282 -43.80 18.85 -1.94
N ASP A 283 -44.55 19.53 -1.08
CA ASP A 283 -45.29 20.75 -1.41
C ASP A 283 -44.34 21.85 -1.91
N ARG A 284 -43.22 22.07 -1.21
CA ARG A 284 -42.18 23.03 -1.63
C ARG A 284 -41.54 22.67 -2.96
N ARG A 285 -41.35 21.39 -3.25
CA ARG A 285 -40.78 20.92 -4.54
C ARG A 285 -41.76 21.05 -5.69
N GLY A 286 -43.06 20.98 -5.41
CA GLY A 286 -44.11 21.03 -6.43
C GLY A 286 -44.19 19.73 -7.25
N PRO A 287 -44.92 19.76 -8.39
CA PRO A 287 -45.05 18.59 -9.25
C PRO A 287 -43.69 18.12 -9.80
N PRO A 288 -43.47 16.80 -9.93
CA PRO A 288 -42.24 16.31 -10.52
C PRO A 288 -42.08 16.85 -11.96
N PRO A 289 -40.86 17.20 -12.38
CA PRO A 289 -40.62 17.71 -13.73
C PRO A 289 -41.07 16.68 -14.77
N PRO A 290 -41.60 17.12 -15.92
CA PRO A 290 -42.01 16.21 -16.98
C PRO A 290 -40.81 15.37 -17.47
N PRO A 291 -41.02 14.14 -17.96
CA PRO A 291 -39.95 13.24 -18.41
C PRO A 291 -39.04 13.84 -19.50
N THR A 292 -39.50 14.91 -20.13
CA THR A 292 -38.84 15.63 -21.23
C THR A 292 -38.02 16.84 -20.78
N ALA A 293 -37.95 17.15 -19.48
CA ALA A 293 -37.14 18.26 -18.98
C ALA A 293 -35.68 17.83 -18.80
N SER A 294 -34.82 18.21 -19.75
CA SER A 294 -33.36 18.14 -19.58
C SER A 294 -32.91 19.09 -18.47
N GLU A 295 -31.98 18.65 -17.61
CA GLU A 295 -31.45 19.45 -16.50
C GLU A 295 -30.90 20.82 -16.99
N PRO A 296 -31.25 21.96 -16.35
CA PRO A 296 -30.61 23.22 -16.68
C PRO A 296 -29.17 23.18 -16.20
N THR A 297 -28.23 23.38 -17.13
CA THR A 297 -26.80 23.54 -16.83
C THR A 297 -26.63 24.66 -15.81
N ARG A 298 -26.23 24.27 -14.59
CA ARG A 298 -25.98 25.19 -13.48
C ARG A 298 -24.81 26.11 -13.85
N ARG A 299 -25.10 27.35 -14.28
CA ARG A 299 -24.09 28.40 -14.40
C ARG A 299 -23.53 28.69 -13.00
N THR A 300 -22.28 28.32 -12.77
CA THR A 300 -21.47 28.77 -11.65
C THR A 300 -21.24 30.28 -11.80
N THR A 301 -21.89 31.08 -10.95
CA THR A 301 -21.53 32.49 -10.76
C THR A 301 -20.27 32.55 -9.89
N LYS A 302 -19.25 33.23 -10.42
CA LYS A 302 -18.07 33.68 -9.68
C LYS A 302 -18.44 34.61 -8.54
#